data_AF-A0A969G8K4-F1
#
_entry.id   AF-A0A969G8K4-F1
#
_cell.length_a   1.000
_cell.length_b   1.000
_cell.length_c   1.000
_cell.angle_alpha   90.00
_cell.angle_beta   90.00
_cell.angle_gamma   90.00
#
_symmetry.space_group_name_H-M   'P 1'
#
loop_
_entity.id
_entity.type
_entity.pdbx_description
1 polymer ?
#
loop_
_entity_poly.entity_id
_entity_poly.type
_entity_poly.pdbx_seq_one_letter_code
_entity_poly.pdbx_strand_id
1 'polypeptide(L)' 'MPLEDIRRRFDRSKNNFWKNFTELANSWTLLYNGNEGFQQVAIGEENELSIENKFLFDLFHQNKE' A
#
# COMPACT_ATOMS: atom_id res chain seq x y z
N MET A 1 -17.07 -13.55 8.04
CA MET A 1 -16.60 -13.73 6.66
C MET A 1 -15.53 -14.82 6.64
N PRO A 2 -15.47 -15.69 5.62
CA PRO A 2 -14.39 -16.68 5.49
C PRO A 2 -13.01 -16.01 5.38
N LEU A 3 -11.98 -16.69 5.86
CA LEU A 3 -10.60 -16.18 5.83
C LEU A 3 -10.09 -15.94 4.40
N GLU A 4 -10.43 -16.84 3.48
CA GLU A 4 -10.12 -16.71 2.05
C GLU A 4 -10.71 -15.43 1.46
N ASP A 5 -11.93 -15.10 1.88
CA ASP A 5 -12.67 -13.93 1.46
C ASP A 5 -12.05 -12.61 1.95
N ILE A 6 -11.41 -12.65 3.12
CA ILE A 6 -10.65 -11.53 3.69
C ILE A 6 -9.35 -11.35 2.90
N ARG A 7 -8.60 -12.43 2.66
CA ARG A 7 -7.35 -12.39 1.87
C ARG A 7 -7.59 -11.83 0.47
N ARG A 8 -8.60 -12.37 -0.23
CA ARG A 8 -9.00 -11.91 -1.57
C ARG A 8 -9.37 -10.43 -1.60
N ARG A 9 -10.11 -9.94 -0.60
CA ARG A 9 -10.46 -8.51 -0.51
C ARG A 9 -9.25 -7.63 -0.21
N PHE A 10 -8.35 -8.09 0.65
CA PHE A 10 -7.10 -7.40 0.97
C PHE A 10 -6.25 -7.22 -0.29
N ASP A 11 -5.95 -8.29 -1.01
CA ASP A 11 -5.11 -8.23 -2.22
C ASP A 11 -5.75 -7.37 -3.32
N ARG A 12 -7.08 -7.47 -3.48
CA ARG A 12 -7.81 -6.61 -4.42
C ARG A 12 -7.70 -5.13 -4.04
N SER A 13 -7.84 -4.81 -2.76
CA SER A 13 -7.76 -3.43 -2.28
C SER A 13 -6.35 -2.87 -2.42
N LYS A 14 -5.32 -3.68 -2.10
CA LYS A 14 -3.90 -3.34 -2.31
C LYS A 14 -3.62 -2.99 -3.77
N ASN A 15 -4.05 -3.86 -4.68
CA ASN A 15 -3.88 -3.68 -6.11
C ASN A 15 -4.66 -2.47 -6.64
N ASN A 16 -5.89 -2.26 -6.18
CA ASN A 16 -6.73 -1.15 -6.61
C ASN A 16 -6.18 0.20 -6.13
N PHE A 17 -5.64 0.25 -4.91
CA PHE A 17 -4.92 1.41 -4.43
C PHE A 17 -3.75 1.74 -5.34
N TRP A 18 -2.85 0.78 -5.55
CA TRP A 18 -1.59 1.04 -6.28
C TRP A 18 -1.76 1.31 -7.78
N LYS A 19 -2.75 0.70 -8.43
CA LYS A 19 -2.95 0.81 -9.88
C LYS A 19 -3.91 1.90 -10.31
N ASN A 20 -4.74 2.42 -9.40
CA ASN A 20 -5.79 3.37 -9.75
C ASN A 20 -5.76 4.59 -8.83
N PHE A 21 -5.81 4.38 -7.51
CA PHE A 21 -5.98 5.51 -6.59
C PHE A 21 -4.75 6.40 -6.50
N THR A 22 -3.56 5.84 -6.64
CA THR A 22 -2.30 6.60 -6.68
C THR A 22 -2.21 7.55 -7.89
N GLU A 23 -2.88 7.22 -9.01
CA GLU A 23 -2.93 8.06 -10.22
C GLU A 23 -4.07 9.09 -10.19
N LEU A 24 -5.16 8.78 -9.48
CA LEU A 24 -6.35 9.64 -9.41
C LEU A 24 -6.28 10.69 -8.30
N ALA A 25 -5.54 10.41 -7.22
CA ALA A 25 -5.48 11.29 -6.06
C ALA A 25 -4.41 12.38 -6.26
N ASN A 26 -4.73 13.62 -5.89
CA ASN A 26 -3.75 14.70 -5.82
C ASN A 26 -2.66 14.44 -4.79
N SER A 27 -2.97 13.71 -3.71
CA SER A 27 -1.99 13.25 -2.74
C SER A 27 -2.45 11.97 -2.05
N TRP A 28 -1.49 11.15 -1.63
CA TRP A 28 -1.74 9.92 -0.86
C TRP A 28 -0.56 9.59 0.05
N THR A 29 -0.84 8.81 1.10
CA THR A 29 0.18 8.29 2.02
C THR A 29 -0.01 6.80 2.21
N LEU A 30 1.07 6.04 2.06
CA LEU A 30 1.12 4.61 2.37
C LEU A 30 1.75 4.42 3.74
N LEU A 31 0.98 3.85 4.67
CA LEU A 31 1.40 3.54 6.02
C LEU A 31 1.44 2.03 6.23
N TYR A 32 2.50 1.53 6.85
CA TYR A 32 2.58 0.18 7.38
C TYR A 32 2.11 0.20 8.84
N ASN A 33 1.09 -0.59 9.16
CA ASN A 33 0.45 -0.62 10.48
C ASN A 33 0.87 -1.86 11.29
N GLY A 34 2.17 -2.12 11.36
CA GLY A 34 2.75 -3.27 12.07
C GLY A 34 2.91 -3.07 13.58
N ASN A 35 3.66 -3.98 14.21
CA ASN A 35 3.82 -4.03 15.67
C ASN A 35 4.58 -2.83 16.28
N GLU A 36 5.33 -2.09 15.47
CA GLU A 36 6.10 -0.91 15.89
C GLU A 36 5.32 0.40 15.71
N GLY A 37 4.00 0.31 15.49
CA GLY A 37 3.15 1.45 15.19
C GLY A 37 3.09 1.78 13.69
N PHE A 38 2.52 2.93 13.36
CA PHE A 38 2.43 3.39 11.98
C PHE A 38 3.79 3.86 11.48
N GLN A 39 4.25 3.26 10.39
CA GLN A 39 5.49 3.63 9.71
C GLN A 39 5.16 4.14 8.31
N GLN A 40 5.70 5.31 7.96
CA GLN A 40 5.52 5.86 6.61
C GLN A 40 6.35 5.05 5.62
N VAL A 41 5.69 4.58 4.56
CA VAL A 41 6.30 3.74 3.53
C VAL A 41 6.61 4.56 2.29
N ALA A 42 5.61 5.28 1.81
CA ALA A 42 5.71 6.16 0.66
C ALA A 42 4.64 7.25 0.73
N ILE A 43 4.90 8.36 0.06
CA ILE A 43 3.95 9.42 -0.20
C ILE A 43 3.93 9.70 -1.69
N GLY A 44 2.75 10.04 -2.21
CA GLY A 44 2.61 10.60 -3.54
C GLY A 44 1.95 11.96 -3.45
N GLU A 45 2.47 12.92 -4.20
CA GLU A 45 1.89 14.26 -4.34
C GLU A 45 1.99 14.67 -5.80
N GLU A 46 0.85 15.04 -6.38
CA GLU A 46 0.68 15.27 -7.81
C GLU A 46 1.16 14.09 -8.67
N ASN A 47 2.36 14.18 -9.25
CA ASN A 47 2.98 13.12 -10.06
C ASN A 47 4.33 12.64 -9.48
N GLU A 48 4.66 13.08 -8.26
CA GLU A 48 5.91 12.71 -7.59
C GLU A 48 5.65 11.60 -6.57
N LEU A 49 6.55 10.62 -6.55
CA LEU A 49 6.57 9.51 -5.61
C LEU A 49 7.82 9.61 -4.76
N SER A 50 7.66 9.75 -3.45
CA SER A 50 8.75 9.60 -2.48
C SER A 50 8.62 8.29 -1.72
N ILE A 51 9.70 7.51 -1.71
CA ILE A 51 9.79 6.23 -0.97
C ILE A 51 10.58 6.49 0.32
N GLU A 52 9.87 6.54 1.44
CA GLU A 52 10.45 6.83 2.76
C GLU A 52 11.04 5.59 3.43
N ASN A 53 10.48 4.41 3.14
CA ASN A 53 11.00 3.15 3.64
C ASN A 53 11.00 2.10 2.53
N LYS A 54 12.17 1.91 1.90
CA LYS A 54 12.33 0.99 0.77
C LYS A 54 12.00 -0.46 1.12
N PHE A 55 12.38 -0.93 2.31
CA PHE A 55 12.10 -2.30 2.73
C PHE A 55 10.59 -2.58 2.81
N LEU A 56 9.83 -1.68 3.44
CA LEU A 56 8.38 -1.81 3.55
C LEU A 56 7.68 -1.59 2.21
N PHE A 57 8.24 -0.75 1.36
CA PHE A 57 7.74 -0.52 0.01
C PHE A 57 7.85 -1.78 -0.85
N ASP A 58 9.01 -2.44 -0.79
CA ASP A 58 9.24 -3.71 -1.48
C ASP A 58 8.33 -4.80 -0.90
N LEU A 59 8.18 -4.87 0.42
CA LEU A 59 7.24 -5.78 1.09
C LEU A 59 5.78 -5.55 0.66
N PHE A 60 5.37 -4.29 0.51
CA PHE A 60 4.03 -3.94 0.01
C PHE A 60 3.81 -4.49 -1.40
N HIS A 61 4.84 -4.53 -2.25
CA HIS A 61 4.74 -5.03 -3.63
C HIS A 61 4.92 -6.54 -3.77
N GLN A 62 5.46 -7.22 -2.75
CA GLN A 62 5.54 -8.68 -2.75
C GLN A 62 4.13 -9.30 -2.75
N ASN A 63 3.94 -10.33 -3.59
CA ASN A 63 2.78 -11.20 -3.51
C ASN A 63 3.10 -12.30 -2.49
N LYS A 64 2.19 -12.56 -1.55
CA LYS A 64 2.24 -13.80 -0.78
C LYS A 64 1.63 -14.89 -1.65
N GLU A 65 2.44 -15.86 -2.05
CA GLU A 65 1.98 -17.14 -2.62
C GLU A 65 1.05 -17.88 -1.65
#